data_AF-A0A9Q9BQZ3-F1
#
_entry.id   AF-A0A9Q9BQZ3-F1
#
_cell.length_a   1.000
_cell.length_b   1.000
_cell.length_c   1.000
_cell.angle_alpha   90.00
_cell.angle_beta   90.00
_cell.angle_gamma   90.00
#
_symmetry.space_group_name_H-M   'P 1'
#
loop_
_entity.id
_entity.type
_entity.pdbx_description
1 polymer ?
#
loop_
_entity_poly.entity_id
_entity_poly.type
_entity_poly.pdbx_seq_one_letter_code
_entity_poly.pdbx_strand_id
1 'polypeptide(L)'
;MPHQKKNIYLKKPSLKKIALFSLPLIAISTSFLFLVSCKNPNADLFLDEKPGEDVKRDEGLIGEELAQKVREVIENAAFKMTDFAKKEYQILKSSTQKDKYIQDLWEKIKVWFKDSKDSLGRYVFYAESLSHPDFSKYLDVYIPNLRYFAGNHIVYCYFDWNAEKRNIYYYFKIRCLDGKQTEGSGKVFLDLGKDLEE
;
A
#
# COMPACT_ATOMS: atom_id res chain seq x y z
N MET A 1 -67.44 -28.43 27.37
CA MET A 1 -67.60 -29.83 26.90
C MET A 1 -67.40 -29.88 25.38
N PRO A 2 -66.88 -30.99 24.82
CA PRO A 2 -65.61 -31.00 24.09
C PRO A 2 -65.70 -31.55 22.64
N HIS A 3 -64.51 -31.81 22.06
CA HIS A 3 -64.15 -32.53 20.81
C HIS A 3 -63.76 -31.62 19.63
N GLN A 4 -62.66 -31.82 18.90
CA GLN A 4 -61.70 -32.93 18.82
C GLN A 4 -60.43 -32.44 18.11
N LYS A 5 -59.25 -32.80 18.62
CA LYS A 5 -57.94 -32.71 17.92
C LYS A 5 -57.87 -33.79 16.85
N LYS A 6 -57.31 -33.48 15.67
CA LYS A 6 -56.78 -34.49 14.74
C LYS A 6 -55.28 -34.30 14.54
N ASN A 7 -54.53 -35.28 15.02
CA ASN A 7 -53.15 -35.57 14.67
C ASN A 7 -53.10 -36.13 13.23
N ILE A 8 -52.11 -35.72 12.44
CA ILE A 8 -51.64 -36.53 11.30
C ILE A 8 -50.12 -36.70 11.42
N TYR A 9 -49.73 -37.96 11.23
CA TYR A 9 -48.49 -38.60 11.60
C TYR A 9 -47.31 -38.31 10.67
N LEU A 10 -46.12 -38.42 11.28
CA LEU A 10 -44.79 -38.61 10.69
C LEU A 10 -44.75 -39.59 9.50
N LYS A 11 -43.97 -39.22 8.48
CA LYS A 11 -43.23 -40.18 7.63
C LYS A 11 -41.85 -39.61 7.25
N LYS A 12 -40.80 -40.13 7.89
CA LYS A 12 -39.47 -40.35 7.28
C LYS A 12 -39.49 -41.75 6.64
N PRO A 13 -38.90 -41.94 5.47
CA PRO A 13 -37.62 -42.67 5.36
C PRO A 13 -36.76 -42.12 4.19
N SER A 14 -35.52 -42.49 3.88
CA SER A 14 -34.41 -43.22 4.51
C SER A 14 -33.19 -43.03 3.60
N LEU A 15 -32.00 -42.93 4.18
CA LEU A 15 -30.67 -42.99 3.55
C LEU A 15 -30.51 -44.19 2.60
N LYS A 16 -29.89 -44.01 1.41
CA LYS A 16 -28.97 -45.00 0.80
C LYS A 16 -27.89 -44.37 -0.10
N LYS A 17 -26.63 -44.58 0.33
CA LYS A 17 -25.43 -45.01 -0.42
C LYS A 17 -24.75 -43.99 -1.34
N ILE A 18 -23.59 -43.44 -0.94
CA ILE A 18 -22.22 -43.97 -1.15
C ILE A 18 -21.89 -44.19 -2.63
N ALA A 19 -21.01 -43.33 -3.14
CA ALA A 19 -20.02 -43.71 -4.14
C ALA A 19 -18.73 -42.91 -3.88
N LEU A 20 -17.83 -43.51 -3.11
CA LEU A 20 -16.39 -43.25 -3.18
C LEU A 20 -15.95 -43.73 -4.56
N PHE A 21 -15.38 -42.86 -5.38
CA PHE A 21 -14.54 -43.28 -6.51
C PHE A 21 -13.14 -42.75 -6.31
N SER A 22 -12.25 -43.72 -6.15
CA SER A 22 -10.80 -43.63 -6.10
C SER A 22 -10.21 -43.12 -7.42
N LEU A 23 -9.06 -42.44 -7.27
CA LEU A 23 -8.08 -41.93 -8.23
C LEU A 23 -7.95 -42.63 -9.60
N PRO A 24 -7.34 -41.90 -10.55
CA PRO A 24 -6.08 -42.38 -11.09
C PRO A 24 -4.92 -41.41 -10.84
N LEU A 25 -3.78 -41.99 -10.42
CA LEU A 25 -2.45 -41.39 -10.60
C LEU A 25 -2.26 -41.04 -12.07
N ILE A 26 -1.93 -39.78 -12.37
CA ILE A 26 -1.26 -39.43 -13.62
C ILE A 26 0.13 -38.94 -13.25
N ALA A 27 1.08 -39.85 -13.40
CA ALA A 27 2.48 -39.49 -13.52
C ALA A 27 2.77 -39.09 -14.98
N ILE A 28 3.85 -38.32 -15.13
CA ILE A 28 4.58 -37.96 -16.37
C ILE A 28 4.01 -36.74 -17.11
N SER A 29 4.67 -35.60 -17.00
CA SER A 29 5.81 -35.31 -17.89
C SER A 29 6.48 -34.00 -17.48
N THR A 30 7.81 -34.05 -17.40
CA THR A 30 8.69 -32.88 -17.40
C THR A 30 8.41 -32.07 -18.65
N SER A 31 7.73 -30.93 -18.51
CA SER A 31 7.59 -29.95 -19.57
C SER A 31 8.10 -28.63 -19.06
N PHE A 32 9.26 -28.26 -19.59
CA PHE A 32 9.78 -26.91 -19.73
C PHE A 32 9.54 -25.98 -18.55
N LEU A 33 10.62 -25.70 -17.81
CA LEU A 33 10.81 -24.39 -17.21
C LEU A 33 10.73 -23.37 -18.36
N PHE A 34 9.52 -22.91 -18.68
CA PHE A 34 9.35 -21.57 -19.19
C PHE A 34 9.98 -20.70 -18.12
N LEU A 35 11.17 -20.20 -18.42
CA LEU A 35 11.64 -18.93 -17.89
C LEU A 35 10.56 -17.93 -18.32
N VAL A 36 9.49 -17.86 -17.54
CA VAL A 36 8.66 -16.67 -17.50
C VAL A 36 9.63 -15.64 -16.96
N SER A 37 10.25 -14.91 -17.88
CA SER A 37 10.90 -13.67 -17.57
C SER A 37 9.82 -12.87 -16.84
N CYS A 38 9.95 -12.78 -15.52
CA CYS A 38 9.17 -11.87 -14.71
C CYS A 38 9.56 -10.47 -15.20
N LYS A 39 8.91 -10.01 -16.27
CA LYS A 39 8.93 -8.62 -16.67
C LYS A 39 8.51 -7.85 -15.43
N ASN A 40 9.43 -7.06 -14.91
CA ASN A 40 9.16 -6.11 -13.86
C ASN A 40 7.93 -5.30 -14.29
N PRO A 41 6.81 -5.31 -13.55
CA PRO A 41 5.62 -4.52 -13.92
C PRO A 41 5.91 -3.02 -13.95
N ASN A 42 7.06 -2.58 -13.44
CA ASN A 42 7.54 -1.21 -13.57
C ASN A 42 8.44 -1.00 -14.81
N ALA A 43 8.96 -2.04 -15.47
CA ALA A 43 9.85 -1.86 -16.63
C ALA A 43 9.18 -1.11 -17.79
N ASP A 44 7.88 -1.32 -17.98
CA ASP A 44 7.11 -0.64 -19.03
C ASP A 44 6.61 0.76 -18.59
N LEU A 45 6.68 1.12 -17.30
CA LEU A 45 6.39 2.47 -16.79
C LEU A 45 7.61 3.41 -16.85
N PHE A 46 8.81 2.90 -17.13
CA PHE A 46 10.05 3.68 -17.22
C PHE A 46 10.51 3.92 -18.68
N LEU A 47 9.62 3.79 -19.66
CA LEU A 47 10.01 3.79 -21.08
C LEU A 47 10.23 5.17 -21.71
N ASP A 48 9.96 6.30 -21.04
CA ASP A 48 10.09 7.61 -21.71
C ASP A 48 10.79 8.74 -20.95
N GLU A 49 11.39 8.49 -19.78
CA GLU A 49 12.31 9.49 -19.21
C GLU A 49 13.58 8.81 -18.74
N LYS A 50 14.71 9.28 -19.30
CA LYS A 50 16.04 8.84 -18.88
C LYS A 50 16.11 8.90 -17.34
N PRO A 51 16.44 7.80 -16.65
CA PRO A 51 16.84 7.90 -15.26
C PRO A 51 17.96 8.94 -15.18
N GLY A 52 17.94 9.82 -14.18
CA GLY A 52 19.10 10.66 -13.90
C GLY A 52 20.35 9.80 -13.93
N GLU A 53 21.40 10.26 -14.62
CA GLU A 53 22.57 9.47 -15.06
C GLU A 53 23.37 8.79 -13.93
N ASP A 54 22.99 8.97 -12.67
CA ASP A 54 23.79 8.59 -11.50
C ASP A 54 23.34 7.33 -10.75
N VAL A 55 22.23 6.68 -11.14
CA VAL A 55 21.78 5.46 -10.43
C VAL A 55 22.39 4.21 -11.08
N LYS A 56 23.51 3.72 -10.52
CA LYS A 56 24.06 2.40 -10.85
C LYS A 56 23.02 1.32 -10.54
N ARG A 57 22.44 0.73 -11.58
CA ARG A 57 21.34 -0.28 -11.49
C ARG A 57 21.80 -1.69 -11.13
N ASP A 58 23.12 -1.94 -11.11
CA ASP A 58 23.70 -3.29 -10.99
C ASP A 58 24.14 -3.66 -9.55
N GLU A 59 23.91 -2.80 -8.56
CA GLU A 59 24.40 -2.96 -7.16
C GLU A 59 23.25 -2.98 -6.12
N GLY A 60 22.07 -3.51 -6.46
CA GLY A 60 20.96 -3.61 -5.52
C GLY A 60 21.28 -4.45 -4.28
N LEU A 61 20.92 -3.96 -3.08
CA LEU A 61 21.12 -4.68 -1.81
C LEU A 61 20.21 -5.92 -1.73
N ILE A 62 20.70 -7.00 -1.12
CA ILE A 62 19.91 -8.24 -0.94
C ILE A 62 19.97 -8.74 0.51
N GLY A 63 19.08 -9.68 0.84
CA GLY A 63 19.13 -10.41 2.12
C GLY A 63 19.07 -9.51 3.37
N GLU A 64 19.96 -9.79 4.33
CA GLU A 64 20.01 -9.09 5.62
C GLU A 64 20.46 -7.63 5.51
N GLU A 65 21.32 -7.30 4.53
CA GLU A 65 21.78 -5.94 4.29
C GLU A 65 20.64 -5.04 3.83
N LEU A 66 19.83 -5.52 2.87
CA LEU A 66 18.60 -4.84 2.46
C LEU A 66 17.64 -4.69 3.64
N ALA A 67 17.47 -5.75 4.44
CA ALA A 67 16.58 -5.74 5.59
C ALA A 67 16.99 -4.69 6.63
N GLN A 68 18.29 -4.60 6.94
CA GLN A 68 18.82 -3.57 7.82
C GLN A 68 18.61 -2.18 7.24
N LYS A 69 18.92 -1.96 5.96
CA LYS A 69 18.74 -0.67 5.32
C LYS A 69 17.27 -0.23 5.29
N VAL A 70 16.35 -1.15 5.01
CA VAL A 70 14.92 -0.82 5.01
C VAL A 70 14.40 -0.54 6.42
N ARG A 71 14.94 -1.19 7.47
CA ARG A 71 14.63 -0.81 8.87
C ARG A 71 15.07 0.62 9.16
N GLU A 72 16.28 1.01 8.78
CA GLU A 72 16.75 2.39 8.92
C GLU A 72 15.85 3.37 8.15
N VAL A 73 15.39 3.01 6.95
CA VAL A 73 14.45 3.82 6.17
C VAL A 73 13.13 3.98 6.93
N ILE A 74 12.58 2.91 7.49
CA ILE A 74 11.32 2.93 8.26
C ILE A 74 11.45 3.81 9.50
N GLU A 75 12.55 3.73 10.23
CA GLU A 75 12.80 4.52 11.44
C GLU A 75 12.94 6.01 11.15
N ASN A 76 13.48 6.38 9.97
CA ASN A 76 13.76 7.76 9.61
C ASN A 76 12.76 8.36 8.60
N ALA A 77 11.76 7.58 8.19
CA ALA A 77 10.71 8.06 7.30
C ALA A 77 9.81 9.06 8.03
N ALA A 78 9.44 10.13 7.34
CA ALA A 78 8.61 11.20 7.90
C ALA A 78 7.53 11.66 6.94
N PHE A 79 6.42 12.13 7.50
CA PHE A 79 5.34 12.77 6.77
C PHE A 79 4.92 14.02 7.53
N LYS A 80 5.07 15.20 6.93
CA LYS A 80 4.87 16.48 7.63
C LYS A 80 4.10 17.45 6.77
N MET A 81 3.46 18.42 7.42
CA MET A 81 3.03 19.64 6.74
C MET A 81 4.23 20.53 6.47
N THR A 82 4.19 21.26 5.36
CA THR A 82 5.11 22.37 5.12
C THR A 82 4.85 23.51 6.10
N ASP A 83 5.78 24.46 6.20
CA ASP A 83 5.58 25.67 7.00
C ASP A 83 4.34 26.47 6.58
N PHE A 84 4.01 26.45 5.28
CA PHE A 84 2.81 27.08 4.76
C PHE A 84 1.54 26.42 5.32
N ALA A 85 1.40 25.10 5.14
CA ALA A 85 0.23 24.37 5.59
C ALA A 85 0.13 24.32 7.12
N LYS A 86 1.27 24.28 7.81
CA LYS A 86 1.32 24.30 9.27
C LYS A 86 0.78 25.62 9.83
N LYS A 87 1.10 26.75 9.19
CA LYS A 87 0.53 28.05 9.58
C LYS A 87 -0.98 28.08 9.38
N GLU A 88 -1.49 27.61 8.23
CA GLU A 88 -2.94 27.51 8.00
C GLU A 88 -3.62 26.64 9.05
N TYR A 89 -3.03 25.48 9.38
CA TYR A 89 -3.56 24.55 10.37
C TYR A 89 -3.56 25.11 11.80
N GLN A 90 -2.50 25.82 12.21
CA GLN A 90 -2.36 26.38 13.55
C GLN A 90 -3.28 27.57 13.84
N ILE A 91 -3.77 28.26 12.81
CA ILE A 91 -4.77 29.34 12.96
C ILE A 91 -6.14 28.78 13.37
N LEU A 92 -6.41 27.50 13.07
CA LEU A 92 -7.69 26.85 13.37
C LEU A 92 -7.80 26.60 14.88
N LYS A 93 -8.89 27.11 15.48
CA LYS A 93 -9.07 27.12 16.93
C LYS A 93 -9.74 25.87 17.48
N SER A 94 -10.60 25.22 16.69
CA SER A 94 -11.34 24.03 17.14
C SER A 94 -10.81 22.74 16.52
N SER A 95 -10.94 21.65 17.27
CA SER A 95 -10.64 20.30 16.79
C SER A 95 -11.42 19.97 15.52
N THR A 96 -12.71 20.31 15.46
CA THR A 96 -13.54 20.09 14.26
C THR A 96 -13.01 20.82 13.03
N GLN A 97 -12.52 22.06 13.17
CA GLN A 97 -11.92 22.79 12.06
C GLN A 97 -10.61 22.15 11.60
N LYS A 98 -9.76 21.77 12.56
CA LYS A 98 -8.50 21.04 12.29
C LYS A 98 -8.77 19.73 11.55
N ASP A 99 -9.73 18.93 12.03
CA ASP A 99 -10.12 17.68 11.38
C ASP A 99 -10.61 17.90 9.94
N LYS A 100 -11.43 18.94 9.75
CA LYS A 100 -11.94 19.30 8.42
C LYS A 100 -10.80 19.70 7.49
N TYR A 101 -9.80 20.41 7.99
CA TYR A 101 -8.61 20.76 7.22
C TYR A 101 -7.83 19.52 6.78
N ILE A 102 -7.66 18.51 7.64
CA ILE A 102 -7.02 17.25 7.25
C ILE A 102 -7.86 16.50 6.20
N GLN A 103 -9.19 16.48 6.34
CA GLN A 103 -10.06 15.91 5.31
C GLN A 103 -9.94 16.64 3.97
N ASP A 104 -9.83 17.97 3.98
CA ASP A 104 -9.66 18.75 2.75
C ASP A 104 -8.29 18.50 2.10
N LEU A 105 -7.23 18.32 2.91
CA LEU A 105 -5.94 17.85 2.40
C LEU A 105 -6.05 16.46 1.76
N TRP A 106 -6.84 15.56 2.34
CA TRP A 106 -7.08 14.25 1.75
C TRP A 106 -7.78 14.34 0.41
N GLU A 107 -8.84 15.14 0.29
CA GLU A 107 -9.51 15.36 -1.00
C GLU A 107 -8.56 15.97 -2.04
N LYS A 108 -7.67 16.88 -1.65
CA LYS A 108 -6.63 17.41 -2.54
C LYS A 108 -5.67 16.32 -3.04
N ILE A 109 -5.21 15.41 -2.17
CA ILE A 109 -4.38 14.26 -2.58
C ILE A 109 -5.09 13.43 -3.64
N LYS A 110 -6.39 13.14 -3.47
CA LYS A 110 -7.13 12.36 -4.47
C LYS A 110 -7.15 13.03 -5.84
N VAL A 111 -7.17 14.37 -5.88
CA VAL A 111 -7.14 15.15 -7.11
C VAL A 111 -5.74 15.18 -7.70
N TRP A 112 -4.71 15.46 -6.89
CA TRP A 112 -3.31 15.53 -7.34
C TRP A 112 -2.80 14.20 -7.91
N PHE A 113 -3.24 13.08 -7.33
CA PHE A 113 -2.82 11.74 -7.73
C PHE A 113 -3.94 10.95 -8.43
N LYS A 114 -4.95 11.65 -8.99
CA LYS A 114 -6.14 11.00 -9.57
C LYS A 114 -5.81 10.00 -10.68
N ASP A 115 -4.77 10.29 -11.45
CA ASP A 115 -4.33 9.52 -12.63
C ASP A 115 -3.28 8.45 -12.26
N SER A 116 -2.86 8.41 -10.99
CA SER A 116 -1.87 7.47 -10.48
C SER A 116 -2.51 6.57 -9.43
N LYS A 117 -3.12 5.48 -9.90
CA LYS A 117 -3.76 4.47 -9.03
C LYS A 117 -3.26 3.07 -9.34
N ASP A 118 -3.12 2.25 -8.30
CA ASP A 118 -2.83 0.83 -8.49
C ASP A 118 -4.09 0.01 -8.79
N SER A 119 -3.91 -1.30 -8.98
CA SER A 119 -5.00 -2.25 -9.24
C SER A 119 -6.05 -2.34 -8.13
N LEU A 120 -5.76 -1.82 -6.93
CA LEU A 120 -6.68 -1.75 -5.80
C LEU A 120 -7.30 -0.35 -5.65
N GLY A 121 -7.02 0.57 -6.57
CA GLY A 121 -7.53 1.93 -6.56
C GLY A 121 -6.84 2.87 -5.56
N ARG A 122 -5.68 2.48 -5.00
CA ARG A 122 -4.93 3.30 -4.03
C ARG A 122 -4.15 4.38 -4.77
N TYR A 123 -4.03 5.58 -4.19
CA TYR A 123 -3.36 6.73 -4.80
C TYR A 123 -1.84 6.58 -4.72
N VAL A 124 -1.23 6.15 -5.82
CA VAL A 124 0.20 5.84 -5.92
C VAL A 124 1.01 7.11 -6.13
N PHE A 125 2.18 7.18 -5.51
CA PHE A 125 3.15 8.24 -5.77
C PHE A 125 4.54 7.69 -6.07
N TYR A 126 5.30 8.47 -6.81
CA TYR A 126 6.70 8.25 -7.18
C TYR A 126 7.56 9.42 -6.66
N ALA A 127 8.88 9.26 -6.65
CA ALA A 127 9.79 10.29 -6.12
C ALA A 127 9.62 11.64 -6.84
N GLU A 128 9.34 11.60 -8.14
CA GLU A 128 9.14 12.75 -9.02
C GLU A 128 7.81 13.44 -8.71
N SER A 129 6.75 12.67 -8.48
CA SER A 129 5.42 13.21 -8.19
C SER A 129 5.35 13.99 -6.87
N LEU A 130 6.26 13.72 -5.92
CA LEU A 130 6.36 14.48 -4.67
C LEU A 130 6.85 15.93 -4.90
N SER A 131 7.46 16.22 -6.05
CA SER A 131 7.90 17.56 -6.40
C SER A 131 6.81 18.43 -7.05
N HIS A 132 5.59 17.88 -7.24
CA HIS A 132 4.48 18.62 -7.85
C HIS A 132 4.17 19.89 -7.02
N PRO A 133 4.21 21.11 -7.59
CA PRO A 133 4.13 22.36 -6.83
C PRO A 133 2.90 22.47 -5.93
N ASP A 134 1.73 22.01 -6.41
CA ASP A 134 0.51 22.06 -5.61
C ASP A 134 0.55 21.11 -4.41
N PHE A 135 1.20 19.96 -4.54
CA PHE A 135 1.35 19.00 -3.44
C PHE A 135 2.43 19.48 -2.46
N SER A 136 3.62 19.79 -2.98
CA SER A 136 4.80 20.18 -2.21
C SER A 136 4.63 21.53 -1.51
N LYS A 137 3.61 22.31 -1.88
CA LYS A 137 3.17 23.48 -1.12
C LYS A 137 2.58 23.11 0.23
N TYR A 138 1.91 21.98 0.37
CA TYR A 138 1.18 21.60 1.58
C TYR A 138 1.85 20.49 2.38
N LEU A 139 2.42 19.51 1.70
CA LEU A 139 2.85 18.25 2.30
C LEU A 139 4.30 17.94 1.91
N ASP A 140 5.03 17.40 2.88
CA ASP A 140 6.40 16.93 2.71
C ASP A 140 6.51 15.45 3.10
N VAL A 141 6.94 14.64 2.15
CA VAL A 141 7.12 13.19 2.30
C VAL A 141 8.60 12.90 2.21
N TYR A 142 9.16 12.37 3.29
CA TYR A 142 10.55 11.97 3.36
C TYR A 142 10.67 10.47 3.54
N ILE A 143 11.19 9.79 2.51
CA ILE A 143 11.60 8.39 2.56
C ILE A 143 13.11 8.38 2.23
N PRO A 144 13.98 8.04 3.20
CA PRO A 144 15.42 8.02 2.98
C PRO A 144 15.82 7.18 1.77
N ASN A 145 16.69 7.73 0.91
CA ASN A 145 17.22 7.05 -0.28
C ASN A 145 16.16 6.54 -1.27
N LEU A 146 14.96 7.14 -1.31
CA LEU A 146 13.87 6.69 -2.18
C LEU A 146 14.28 6.55 -3.65
N ARG A 147 15.07 7.49 -4.19
CA ARG A 147 15.56 7.42 -5.58
C ARG A 147 16.46 6.21 -5.83
N TYR A 148 17.36 5.90 -4.89
CA TYR A 148 18.19 4.70 -4.97
C TYR A 148 17.32 3.44 -4.99
N PHE A 149 16.33 3.36 -4.09
CA PHE A 149 15.43 2.21 -4.04
C PHE A 149 14.57 2.10 -5.28
N ALA A 150 14.03 3.19 -5.80
CA ALA A 150 13.23 3.18 -7.02
C ALA A 150 14.03 2.73 -8.26
N GLY A 151 15.34 2.96 -8.28
CA GLY A 151 16.23 2.53 -9.36
C GLY A 151 16.77 1.11 -9.25
N ASN A 152 16.80 0.53 -8.04
CA ASN A 152 17.45 -0.76 -7.76
C ASN A 152 16.53 -1.84 -7.16
N HIS A 153 15.32 -1.48 -6.76
CA HIS A 153 14.39 -2.35 -6.04
C HIS A 153 12.95 -2.16 -6.53
N ILE A 154 12.06 -3.10 -6.20
CA ILE A 154 10.63 -2.91 -6.41
C ILE A 154 10.10 -2.08 -5.24
N VAL A 155 9.66 -0.86 -5.54
CA VAL A 155 9.09 0.06 -4.54
C VAL A 155 7.60 0.26 -4.83
N TYR A 156 6.78 0.15 -3.79
CA TYR A 156 5.37 0.51 -3.82
C TYR A 156 5.12 1.62 -2.81
N CYS A 157 4.52 2.71 -3.25
CA CYS A 157 4.23 3.87 -2.42
C CYS A 157 2.81 4.35 -2.69
N TYR A 158 1.99 4.55 -1.66
CA TYR A 158 0.65 5.11 -1.82
C TYR A 158 0.19 5.93 -0.62
N PHE A 159 -0.71 6.88 -0.85
CA PHE A 159 -1.44 7.61 0.17
C PHE A 159 -2.78 6.95 0.49
N ASP A 160 -3.19 7.06 1.75
CA ASP A 160 -4.49 6.57 2.19
C ASP A 160 -4.97 7.30 3.47
N TRP A 161 -6.25 7.12 3.78
CA TRP A 161 -6.93 7.72 4.93
C TRP A 161 -7.18 6.69 6.03
N ASN A 162 -6.85 7.03 7.27
CA ASN A 162 -7.22 6.23 8.42
C ASN A 162 -8.40 6.89 9.15
N ALA A 163 -9.57 6.24 9.10
CA ALA A 163 -10.80 6.77 9.70
C ALA A 163 -10.76 6.85 11.24
N GLU A 164 -10.10 5.89 11.90
CA GLU A 164 -10.02 5.83 13.37
C GLU A 164 -9.16 6.98 13.93
N LYS A 165 -7.99 7.20 13.32
CA LYS A 165 -7.08 8.30 13.67
C LYS A 165 -7.47 9.63 13.03
N ARG A 166 -8.43 9.61 12.12
CA ARG A 166 -8.88 10.76 11.33
C ARG A 166 -7.70 11.49 10.68
N ASN A 167 -6.77 10.72 10.11
CA ASN A 167 -5.51 11.25 9.62
C ASN A 167 -5.08 10.58 8.30
N ILE A 168 -4.30 11.30 7.52
CA ILE A 168 -3.67 10.84 6.29
C ILE A 168 -2.41 10.07 6.65
N TYR A 169 -2.13 9.02 5.90
CA TYR A 169 -0.84 8.34 5.97
C TYR A 169 -0.34 8.03 4.56
N TYR A 170 0.97 7.84 4.44
CA TYR A 170 1.50 7.08 3.33
C TYR A 170 1.99 5.71 3.79
N TYR A 171 1.89 4.76 2.89
CA TYR A 171 2.50 3.45 3.01
C TYR A 171 3.59 3.34 1.97
N PHE A 172 4.69 2.68 2.35
CA PHE A 172 5.69 2.25 1.39
C PHE A 172 6.13 0.82 1.65
N LYS A 173 6.52 0.12 0.59
CA LYS A 173 7.07 -1.23 0.62
C LYS A 173 8.25 -1.31 -0.34
N ILE A 174 9.37 -1.83 0.14
CA ILE A 174 10.58 -2.06 -0.65
C ILE A 174 10.77 -3.58 -0.71
N ARG A 175 10.93 -4.12 -1.92
CA ARG A 175 11.19 -5.55 -2.17
C ARG A 175 12.45 -5.74 -3.00
N CYS A 176 13.14 -6.85 -2.76
CA CYS A 176 14.23 -7.33 -3.59
C CYS A 176 13.75 -7.68 -5.01
N LEU A 177 14.63 -7.54 -6.01
CA LEU A 177 14.36 -7.91 -7.41
C LEU A 177 14.38 -9.43 -7.64
N ASP A 178 15.10 -10.19 -6.81
CA ASP A 178 15.30 -11.63 -7.00
C ASP A 178 14.11 -12.49 -6.52
N GLY A 179 13.13 -11.87 -5.85
CA GLY A 179 11.93 -12.52 -5.32
C GLY A 179 12.18 -13.55 -4.21
N LYS A 180 13.43 -13.69 -3.73
CA LYS A 180 13.82 -14.79 -2.83
C LYS A 180 13.76 -14.41 -1.35
N GLN A 181 14.09 -13.18 -0.93
CA GLN A 181 13.96 -12.75 0.48
C GLN A 181 13.78 -11.23 0.74
N THR A 182 13.30 -10.99 1.97
CA THR A 182 13.05 -9.79 2.79
C THR A 182 12.37 -8.58 2.14
N GLU A 183 11.05 -8.53 2.36
CA GLU A 183 10.23 -7.35 2.16
C GLU A 183 10.25 -6.50 3.42
N GLY A 184 10.43 -5.17 3.28
CA GLY A 184 10.22 -4.24 4.37
C GLY A 184 9.15 -3.22 3.99
N SER A 185 8.31 -2.84 4.95
CA SER A 185 7.26 -1.85 4.72
C SER A 185 7.02 -0.98 5.94
N GLY A 186 6.64 0.27 5.70
CA GLY A 186 6.30 1.24 6.73
C GLY A 186 4.95 1.91 6.45
N LYS A 187 4.29 2.32 7.54
CA LYS A 187 3.14 3.22 7.51
C LYS A 187 3.50 4.47 8.29
N VAL A 188 3.47 5.63 7.64
CA VAL A 188 3.86 6.91 8.24
C VAL A 188 2.66 7.85 8.19
N PHE A 189 2.19 8.23 9.38
CA PHE A 189 1.07 9.16 9.53
C PHE A 189 1.55 10.59 9.41
N LEU A 190 0.70 11.46 8.87
CA LEU A 190 0.97 12.89 8.81
C LEU A 190 1.16 13.41 10.24
N ASP A 191 2.34 13.97 10.50
CA ASP A 191 2.63 14.64 11.76
C ASP A 191 1.86 15.96 11.81
N LEU A 192 0.86 15.99 12.68
CA LEU A 192 0.02 17.16 12.93
C LEU A 192 0.68 18.14 13.92
N GLY A 193 1.87 17.79 14.44
CA GLY A 193 2.50 18.44 15.58
C GLY A 193 1.83 18.03 16.89
N LYS A 194 2.52 18.30 18.02
CA LYS A 194 1.85 18.33 19.31
C LYS A 194 0.98 19.59 19.31
N ASP A 195 -0.34 19.41 19.42
CA ASP A 195 -1.15 20.45 20.03
C ASP A 195 -0.53 20.68 21.40
N LEU A 196 0.03 21.87 21.63
CA LEU A 196 0.37 22.29 22.99
C LEU A 196 -0.96 22.25 23.72
N GLU A 197 -1.13 21.24 24.57
CA GLU A 197 -2.25 21.12 25.50
C GLU A 197 -2.41 22.48 26.18
N GLU A 198 -3.54 23.15 25.91
CA GLU A 198 -4.04 24.25 26.75
C GLU A 198 -4.55 23.70 28.08
#